data_AF-A0A1D8A7W4-F1
#
_entry.id   AF-A0A1D8A7W4-F1
#
_cell.length_a   1.000
_cell.length_b   1.000
_cell.length_c   1.000
_cell.angle_alpha   90.00
_cell.angle_beta   90.00
_cell.angle_gamma   90.00
#
_symmetry.space_group_name_H-M   'P 1'
#
loop_
_entity.id
_entity.type
_entity.pdbx_description
1 polymer ?
#
loop_
_entity_poly.entity_id
_entity_poly.type
_entity_poly.pdbx_seq_one_letter_code
_entity_poly.pdbx_strand_id
1 'polypeptide(L)'
;MSGATTEGELYFGVGNLLGGLSAIIIFLGGWFYCASVYGFLFGFGLGWIASGISAAIAFFAVKYLWGLLAVGALVLAYLVFFSGPKANDVVRQEAIAEHSLPQPTSTSDWSDWDQDQGQRGTPKPRSLEKYPSDDDASRAAIVAAQEAESAVNDAVRFASDAAAREASNEEYSTAETREITPD
;
A
#
# COMPACT_ATOMS: atom_id res chain seq x y z
N MET A 1 26.87 -29.44 -20.00
CA MET A 1 25.49 -29.21 -19.51
C MET A 1 25.58 -28.91 -18.02
N SER A 2 25.84 -27.65 -17.64
CA SER A 2 26.12 -27.25 -16.24
C SER A 2 25.73 -25.78 -16.02
N GLY A 3 24.50 -25.39 -16.35
CA GLY A 3 24.09 -23.98 -16.32
C GLY A 3 22.78 -23.66 -15.59
N ALA A 4 22.13 -24.64 -14.96
CA ALA A 4 20.76 -24.47 -14.44
C ALA A 4 20.64 -24.45 -12.91
N THR A 5 21.75 -24.48 -12.15
CA THR A 5 21.69 -24.52 -10.67
C THR A 5 21.74 -23.15 -9.99
N THR A 6 22.14 -22.10 -10.70
CA THR A 6 22.45 -20.79 -10.09
C THR A 6 21.23 -20.02 -9.60
N GLU A 7 20.07 -20.17 -10.25
CA GLU A 7 18.87 -19.37 -9.91
C GLU A 7 18.20 -19.86 -8.61
N GLY A 8 18.18 -21.18 -8.39
CA GLY A 8 17.65 -21.75 -7.16
C GLY A 8 18.51 -21.39 -5.94
N GLU A 9 19.84 -21.44 -6.06
CA GLU A 9 20.76 -21.06 -4.98
C GLU A 9 20.64 -19.58 -4.62
N LEU A 10 20.53 -18.69 -5.61
CA LEU A 10 20.35 -17.26 -5.35
C LEU A 10 19.03 -16.98 -4.60
N TYR A 11 17.93 -17.62 -5.01
CA TYR A 11 16.64 -17.43 -4.35
C TYR A 11 16.64 -17.92 -2.89
N PHE A 12 17.16 -19.12 -2.64
CA PHE A 12 17.30 -19.64 -1.28
C PHE A 12 18.32 -18.84 -0.45
N GLY A 13 19.35 -18.31 -1.09
CA GLY A 13 20.36 -17.45 -0.46
C GLY A 13 19.77 -16.13 0.02
N VAL A 14 19.02 -15.43 -0.83
CA VAL A 14 18.36 -14.17 -0.48
C VAL A 14 17.34 -14.36 0.64
N GLY A 15 16.53 -15.43 0.58
CA GLY A 15 15.57 -15.75 1.63
C GLY A 15 16.23 -16.05 2.98
N ASN A 16 17.35 -16.77 2.99
CA ASN A 16 18.13 -17.03 4.21
C ASN A 16 18.78 -15.74 4.74
N LEU A 17 19.30 -14.87 3.86
CA LEU A 17 19.92 -13.60 4.25
C LEU A 17 18.89 -12.66 4.89
N LEU A 18 17.75 -12.42 4.23
CA LEU A 18 16.69 -11.57 4.79
C LEU A 18 16.09 -12.16 6.05
N GLY A 19 15.84 -13.47 6.07
CA GLY A 19 15.33 -14.16 7.25
C GLY A 19 16.28 -14.04 8.43
N GLY A 20 17.58 -14.25 8.21
CA GLY A 20 18.62 -14.12 9.23
C GLY A 20 18.72 -12.68 9.77
N LEU A 21 18.73 -11.69 8.87
CA LEU A 21 18.82 -10.28 9.24
C LEU A 21 17.59 -9.83 10.04
N SER A 22 16.39 -10.25 9.62
CA SER A 22 15.15 -10.02 10.38
C SER A 22 15.19 -10.70 11.75
N ALA A 23 15.68 -11.93 11.84
CA ALA A 23 15.78 -12.66 13.11
C ALA A 23 16.72 -11.96 14.09
N ILE A 24 17.86 -11.44 13.61
CA ILE A 24 18.82 -10.68 14.44
C ILE A 24 18.18 -9.39 14.95
N ILE A 25 17.48 -8.64 14.10
CA ILE A 25 16.81 -7.39 14.51
C ILE A 25 15.75 -7.68 15.60
N ILE A 26 14.91 -8.69 15.40
CA ILE A 26 13.88 -9.08 16.37
C ILE A 26 14.51 -9.57 17.67
N PHE A 27 15.58 -10.35 17.58
CA PHE A 27 16.33 -10.83 18.74
C PHE A 27 16.90 -9.66 19.55
N LEU A 28 17.61 -8.73 18.91
CA LEU A 28 18.21 -7.57 19.58
C LEU A 28 17.13 -6.63 20.14
N GLY A 29 16.07 -6.36 19.38
CA GLY A 29 14.96 -5.53 19.82
C GLY A 29 14.24 -6.13 21.03
N GLY A 30 13.91 -7.42 20.99
CA GLY A 30 13.30 -8.13 22.10
C GLY A 30 14.21 -8.22 23.33
N TRP A 31 15.49 -8.48 23.10
CA TRP A 31 16.49 -8.57 24.17
C TRP A 31 16.70 -7.23 24.87
N PHE A 32 16.84 -6.14 24.11
CA PHE A 32 16.98 -4.78 24.65
C PHE A 32 15.71 -4.34 25.39
N TYR A 33 14.53 -4.63 24.84
CA TYR A 33 13.25 -4.37 25.50
C TYR A 33 13.14 -5.11 26.85
N CYS A 34 13.50 -6.40 26.88
CA CYS A 34 13.52 -7.17 28.13
C CYS A 34 14.53 -6.60 29.14
N ALA A 35 15.71 -6.15 28.67
CA ALA A 35 16.72 -5.51 29.51
C ALA A 35 16.22 -4.18 30.10
N SER A 36 15.50 -3.36 29.32
CA SER A 36 14.98 -2.07 29.80
C SER A 36 13.82 -2.21 30.78
N VAL A 37 12.93 -3.20 30.59
CA VAL A 37 11.71 -3.35 31.40
C VAL A 37 11.96 -4.14 32.67
N TYR A 38 12.73 -5.24 32.60
CA TYR A 38 12.91 -6.17 33.72
C TYR A 38 14.27 -6.01 34.42
N GLY A 39 15.11 -5.08 33.95
CA GLY A 39 16.44 -4.81 34.49
C GLY A 39 17.49 -5.82 34.02
N PHE A 40 18.76 -5.57 34.38
CA PHE A 40 19.91 -6.30 33.85
C PHE A 40 19.88 -7.81 34.16
N LEU A 41 19.51 -8.21 35.38
CA LEU A 41 19.56 -9.61 35.81
C LEU A 41 18.56 -10.51 35.08
N PHE A 42 17.31 -10.03 34.91
CA PHE A 42 16.27 -10.76 34.19
C PHE A 42 16.40 -10.60 32.67
N GLY A 43 16.89 -9.45 32.19
CA GLY A 43 17.13 -9.19 30.77
C GLY A 43 18.23 -10.06 30.18
N PHE A 44 19.39 -10.16 30.84
CA PHE A 44 20.49 -11.02 30.37
C PHE A 44 20.20 -12.51 30.61
N GLY A 45 19.56 -12.86 31.73
CA GLY A 45 19.35 -14.27 32.12
C GLY A 45 18.17 -14.96 31.43
N LEU A 46 16.98 -14.34 31.43
CA LEU A 46 15.76 -14.92 30.83
C LEU A 46 15.41 -14.30 29.48
N GLY A 47 15.78 -13.04 29.24
CA GLY A 47 15.40 -12.31 28.03
C GLY A 47 15.94 -12.94 26.74
N TRP A 48 17.09 -13.61 26.79
CA TRP A 48 17.66 -14.28 25.62
C TRP A 48 16.84 -15.49 25.16
N ILE A 49 16.20 -16.24 26.08
CA ILE A 49 15.37 -17.41 25.73
C ILE A 49 14.11 -16.94 25.01
N ALA A 50 13.38 -15.99 25.60
CA ALA A 50 12.15 -15.47 25.00
C ALA A 50 12.43 -14.81 23.64
N SER A 51 13.51 -14.03 23.54
CA SER A 51 13.93 -13.39 22.28
C SER A 51 14.43 -14.39 21.24
N GLY A 52 15.08 -15.47 21.67
CA GLY A 52 15.51 -16.55 20.77
C GLY A 52 14.32 -17.29 20.16
N ILE A 53 13.29 -17.58 20.96
CA ILE A 53 12.07 -18.23 20.49
C ILE A 53 11.33 -17.35 19.48
N SER A 54 11.15 -16.06 19.78
CA SER A 54 10.48 -15.13 18.86
C SER A 54 11.27 -14.93 17.56
N ALA A 55 12.59 -14.82 17.64
CA ALA A 55 13.47 -14.73 16.46
C ALA A 55 13.40 -16.00 15.60
N ALA A 56 13.35 -17.20 16.21
CA ALA A 56 13.19 -18.45 15.47
C ALA A 56 11.84 -18.51 14.76
N ILE A 57 10.74 -18.16 15.44
CA ILE A 57 9.40 -18.12 14.84
C ILE A 57 9.37 -17.13 13.68
N ALA A 58 9.95 -15.93 13.85
CA ALA A 58 10.02 -14.93 12.79
C ALA A 58 10.87 -15.41 11.60
N PHE A 59 12.00 -16.08 11.85
CA PHE A 59 12.83 -16.67 10.80
C PHE A 59 12.03 -17.67 9.96
N PHE A 60 11.32 -18.60 10.60
CA PHE A 60 10.46 -19.55 9.89
C PHE A 60 9.32 -18.84 9.17
N ALA A 61 8.67 -17.87 9.82
CA ALA A 61 7.59 -17.10 9.22
C ALA A 61 8.05 -16.40 7.94
N VAL A 62 9.16 -15.67 7.96
CA VAL A 62 9.71 -14.97 6.78
C VAL A 62 10.10 -15.97 5.69
N LYS A 63 10.71 -17.11 6.06
CA LYS A 63 11.10 -18.17 5.13
C LYS A 63 9.90 -18.78 4.40
N TYR A 64 8.80 -19.03 5.10
CA TYR A 64 7.56 -19.56 4.50
C TYR A 64 6.74 -18.47 3.80
N LEU A 65 6.75 -17.25 4.33
CA LEU A 65 6.01 -16.12 3.78
C LEU A 65 6.53 -15.72 2.41
N TRP A 66 7.84 -15.81 2.16
CA TRP A 66 8.40 -15.60 0.81
C TRP A 66 7.82 -16.55 -0.23
N GLY A 67 7.65 -17.83 0.12
CA GLY A 67 6.98 -18.81 -0.74
C GLY A 67 5.52 -18.44 -1.00
N LEU A 68 4.80 -18.06 0.05
CA LEU A 68 3.39 -17.66 -0.07
C LEU A 68 3.23 -16.37 -0.89
N LEU A 69 4.14 -15.40 -0.70
CA LEU A 69 4.16 -14.13 -1.41
C LEU A 69 4.48 -14.33 -2.89
N ALA A 70 5.43 -15.20 -3.23
CA ALA A 70 5.74 -15.56 -4.61
C ALA A 70 4.55 -16.26 -5.30
N VAL A 71 3.89 -17.20 -4.62
CA VAL A 71 2.66 -17.83 -5.14
C VAL A 71 1.54 -16.81 -5.30
N GLY A 72 1.34 -15.93 -4.31
CA GLY A 72 0.34 -14.86 -4.36
C GLY A 72 0.59 -13.89 -5.52
N ALA A 73 1.85 -13.47 -5.72
CA ALA A 73 2.24 -12.62 -6.84
C ALA A 73 2.04 -13.31 -8.18
N LEU A 74 2.34 -14.61 -8.29
CA LEU A 74 2.12 -15.40 -9.50
C LEU A 74 0.63 -15.55 -9.81
N VAL A 75 -0.20 -15.80 -8.80
CA VAL A 75 -1.67 -15.86 -8.94
C VAL A 75 -2.20 -14.49 -9.37
N LEU A 76 -1.73 -13.40 -8.77
CA LEU A 76 -2.12 -12.04 -9.15
C LEU A 76 -1.72 -11.74 -10.60
N ALA A 77 -0.48 -12.05 -10.99
CA ALA A 77 0.00 -11.89 -12.35
C ALA A 77 -0.82 -12.71 -13.34
N TYR A 78 -1.15 -13.95 -12.99
CA TYR A 78 -2.03 -14.82 -13.79
C TYR A 78 -3.42 -14.21 -13.95
N LEU A 79 -4.03 -13.71 -12.86
CA LEU A 79 -5.33 -13.04 -12.91
C LEU A 79 -5.28 -11.78 -13.75
N VAL A 80 -4.29 -10.91 -13.58
CA VAL A 80 -4.16 -9.67 -14.38
C VAL A 80 -3.99 -10.01 -15.87
N PHE A 81 -3.15 -11.00 -16.20
CA PHE A 81 -2.88 -11.37 -17.58
C PHE A 81 -4.07 -12.06 -18.26
N PHE A 82 -4.80 -12.93 -17.54
CA PHE A 82 -5.97 -13.63 -18.09
C PHE A 82 -7.28 -12.81 -18.01
N SER A 83 -7.42 -11.91 -17.03
CA SER A 83 -8.60 -11.05 -16.88
C SER A 83 -8.48 -9.75 -17.69
N GLY A 84 -7.25 -9.29 -18.00
CA GLY A 84 -6.97 -8.04 -18.71
C GLY A 84 -7.55 -7.90 -20.13
N PRO A 85 -7.67 -8.93 -20.97
CA PRO A 85 -8.16 -8.72 -22.34
C PRO A 85 -9.67 -8.43 -22.41
N LYS A 86 -10.47 -9.00 -21.49
CA LYS A 86 -11.94 -9.02 -21.68
C LYS A 86 -12.64 -7.71 -21.33
N ALA A 87 -12.04 -6.86 -20.47
CA ALA A 87 -12.67 -5.59 -20.09
C ALA A 87 -12.58 -4.54 -21.21
N ASN A 88 -11.53 -4.57 -22.03
CA ASN A 88 -11.33 -3.58 -23.09
C ASN A 88 -12.21 -3.84 -24.31
N ASP A 89 -12.61 -5.09 -24.55
CA ASP A 89 -13.48 -5.45 -25.66
C ASP A 89 -14.92 -4.95 -25.46
N VAL A 90 -15.40 -4.89 -24.22
CA VAL A 90 -16.76 -4.41 -23.89
C VAL A 90 -16.88 -2.89 -24.12
N VAL A 91 -15.89 -2.12 -23.65
CA VAL A 91 -15.86 -0.65 -23.87
C VAL A 91 -15.77 -0.32 -25.36
N ARG A 92 -15.09 -1.16 -26.15
CA ARG A 92 -14.98 -0.96 -27.60
C ARG A 92 -16.28 -1.29 -28.34
N GLN A 93 -17.10 -2.21 -27.84
CA GLN A 93 -18.39 -2.53 -28.46
C GLN A 93 -19.43 -1.42 -28.23
N GLU A 94 -19.43 -0.79 -27.06
CA GLU A 94 -20.33 0.34 -26.78
C GLU A 94 -20.00 1.56 -27.67
N ALA A 95 -18.72 1.87 -27.87
CA ALA A 95 -18.29 2.96 -28.75
C ALA A 95 -18.67 2.75 -30.23
N ILE A 96 -18.76 1.50 -30.70
CA ILE A 96 -19.16 1.19 -32.08
C ILE A 96 -20.69 1.22 -32.23
N ALA A 97 -21.44 0.85 -31.18
CA ALA A 97 -22.90 0.90 -31.18
C ALA A 97 -23.44 2.33 -31.24
N GLU A 98 -22.78 3.29 -30.59
CA GLU A 98 -23.21 4.70 -30.64
C GLU A 98 -22.94 5.37 -31.99
N HIS A 99 -21.89 4.97 -32.70
CA HIS A 99 -21.54 5.57 -34.00
C HIS A 99 -22.38 5.05 -35.18
N SER A 100 -23.21 4.03 -34.95
CA SER A 100 -24.11 3.45 -35.95
C SER A 100 -25.58 3.88 -35.77
N LEU A 101 -25.88 4.72 -34.79
CA LEU A 101 -27.20 5.34 -34.71
C LEU A 101 -27.34 6.39 -35.82
N PRO A 102 -28.42 6.33 -36.63
CA PRO A 102 -28.67 7.33 -37.66
C PRO A 102 -28.81 8.69 -36.98
N GLN A 103 -27.89 9.61 -37.29
CA GLN A 103 -28.02 10.98 -36.80
C GLN A 103 -29.37 11.52 -37.27
N PRO A 104 -30.21 12.07 -36.37
CA PRO A 104 -31.50 12.60 -36.73
C PRO A 104 -31.30 13.83 -37.62
N THR A 105 -31.37 13.61 -38.93
CA THR A 105 -31.53 14.66 -39.93
C THR A 105 -32.98 15.14 -39.87
N SER A 106 -33.34 15.92 -38.85
CA SER A 106 -34.57 16.70 -38.88
C SER A 106 -34.56 17.75 -37.78
N THR A 107 -34.17 18.95 -38.17
CA THR A 107 -34.38 20.20 -37.42
C THR A 107 -35.76 20.80 -37.67
N SER A 108 -36.76 20.00 -38.07
CA SER A 108 -38.12 20.49 -38.23
C SER A 108 -39.06 19.70 -37.34
N ASP A 109 -39.83 20.47 -36.55
CA ASP A 109 -41.14 20.10 -36.01
C ASP A 109 -41.20 19.67 -34.52
N TRP A 110 -40.68 20.54 -33.65
CA TRP A 110 -40.93 20.49 -32.20
C TRP A 110 -41.99 21.50 -31.73
N SER A 111 -42.71 22.15 -32.64
CA SER A 111 -43.64 23.25 -32.29
C SER A 111 -45.06 22.83 -31.90
N ASP A 112 -45.39 21.53 -31.90
CA ASP A 112 -46.81 21.10 -31.82
C ASP A 112 -47.23 20.34 -30.54
N TRP A 113 -46.33 20.20 -29.55
CA TRP A 113 -46.65 19.43 -28.32
C TRP A 113 -47.09 20.27 -27.11
N ASP A 114 -47.20 21.59 -27.25
CA ASP A 114 -47.40 22.49 -26.10
C ASP A 114 -48.88 22.86 -25.81
N GLN A 115 -49.86 22.24 -26.48
CA GLN A 115 -51.26 22.69 -26.41
C GLN A 115 -52.25 21.87 -25.56
N ASP A 116 -51.87 20.76 -24.91
CA ASP A 116 -52.87 19.93 -24.23
C ASP A 116 -52.52 19.47 -22.79
N GLN A 117 -51.78 20.28 -22.03
CA GLN A 117 -51.57 20.07 -20.58
C GLN A 117 -52.63 20.80 -19.73
N GLY A 118 -53.87 20.78 -20.20
CA GLY A 118 -55.04 21.22 -19.43
C GLY A 118 -55.44 20.18 -18.38
N GLN A 119 -55.13 20.46 -17.12
CA GLN A 119 -55.78 19.93 -15.92
C GLN A 119 -55.79 18.39 -15.75
N ARG A 120 -54.68 17.83 -15.26
CA ARG A 120 -54.77 16.71 -14.31
C ARG A 120 -54.03 17.09 -13.03
N GLY A 121 -54.78 17.12 -11.93
CA GLY A 121 -54.30 17.51 -10.61
C GLY A 121 -53.01 16.78 -10.26
N THR A 122 -51.96 17.54 -10.04
CA THR A 122 -50.67 17.02 -9.59
C THR A 122 -50.83 16.40 -8.20
N PRO A 123 -50.53 15.10 -8.01
CA PRO A 123 -50.44 14.55 -6.66
C PRO A 123 -49.30 15.24 -5.92
N LYS A 124 -49.59 15.66 -4.69
CA LYS A 124 -48.65 16.30 -3.75
C LYS A 124 -47.35 15.47 -3.72
N PRO A 125 -46.18 16.06 -4.02
CA PRO A 125 -44.93 15.32 -4.03
C PRO A 125 -44.68 14.76 -2.63
N ARG A 126 -44.67 13.42 -2.54
CA ARG A 126 -44.18 12.70 -1.37
C ARG A 126 -42.72 13.12 -1.23
N SER A 127 -42.38 13.70 -0.08
CA SER A 127 -41.02 14.11 0.29
C SER A 127 -40.04 13.01 -0.09
N LEU A 128 -39.22 13.27 -1.10
CA LEU A 128 -38.09 12.42 -1.49
C LEU A 128 -37.18 12.34 -0.26
N GLU A 129 -37.28 11.23 0.44
CA GLU A 129 -36.30 10.81 1.42
C GLU A 129 -34.97 10.78 0.69
N LYS A 130 -34.05 11.64 1.15
CA LYS A 130 -32.78 11.92 0.52
C LYS A 130 -31.93 10.66 0.63
N TYR A 131 -32.05 9.76 -0.34
CA TYR A 131 -31.11 8.66 -0.48
C TYR A 131 -29.73 9.28 -0.68
N PRO A 132 -28.71 8.88 0.12
CA PRO A 132 -27.35 9.34 -0.11
C PRO A 132 -27.00 8.96 -1.54
N SER A 133 -26.65 9.98 -2.34
CA SER A 133 -26.17 9.74 -3.70
C SER A 133 -24.93 8.87 -3.58
N ASP A 134 -24.80 7.82 -4.41
CA ASP A 134 -23.59 6.98 -4.47
C ASP A 134 -22.31 7.83 -4.72
N ASP A 135 -22.48 9.06 -5.20
CA ASP A 135 -21.43 10.07 -5.33
C ASP A 135 -20.85 10.54 -3.99
N ASP A 136 -21.66 10.58 -2.92
CA ASP A 136 -21.22 11.07 -1.60
C ASP A 136 -20.28 10.05 -0.92
N ALA A 137 -20.57 8.76 -1.07
CA ALA A 137 -19.71 7.68 -0.57
C ALA A 137 -18.37 7.64 -1.34
N SER A 138 -18.43 7.82 -2.66
CA SER A 138 -17.24 7.86 -3.51
C SER A 138 -16.35 9.06 -3.20
N ARG A 139 -16.95 10.24 -2.94
CA ARG A 139 -16.23 11.44 -2.52
C ARG A 139 -15.55 11.27 -1.17
N ALA A 140 -16.22 10.66 -0.19
CA ALA A 140 -15.63 10.41 1.13
C ALA A 140 -14.40 9.48 1.04
N ALA A 141 -14.46 8.45 0.19
CA ALA A 141 -13.34 7.54 -0.02
C ALA A 141 -12.12 8.23 -0.67
N ILE A 142 -12.34 9.11 -1.64
CA ILE A 142 -11.27 9.88 -2.29
C ILE A 142 -10.59 10.83 -1.29
N VAL A 143 -11.37 11.52 -0.45
CA VAL A 143 -10.82 12.42 0.57
C VAL A 143 -9.99 11.65 1.60
N ALA A 144 -10.48 10.50 2.07
CA ALA A 144 -9.74 9.66 3.01
C ALA A 144 -8.42 9.12 2.42
N ALA A 145 -8.39 8.78 1.13
CA ALA A 145 -7.18 8.36 0.44
C ALA A 145 -6.14 9.50 0.35
N GLN A 146 -6.59 10.72 0.04
CA GLN A 146 -5.71 11.90 -0.02
C GLN A 146 -5.13 12.27 1.34
N GLU A 147 -5.90 12.14 2.43
CA GLU A 147 -5.40 12.35 3.79
C GLU A 147 -4.37 11.29 4.21
N ALA A 148 -4.53 10.04 3.78
CA ALA A 148 -3.54 8.99 4.04
C ALA A 148 -2.22 9.27 3.31
N GLU A 149 -2.28 9.73 2.05
CA GLU A 149 -1.08 10.09 1.27
C GLU A 149 -0.34 11.29 1.87
N SER A 150 -1.06 12.31 2.36
CA SER A 150 -0.42 13.47 2.99
C SER A 150 0.29 13.06 4.29
N ALA A 151 -0.33 12.22 5.11
CA ALA A 151 0.28 11.73 6.35
C ALA A 151 1.56 10.91 6.10
N VAL A 152 1.60 10.11 5.04
CA VAL A 152 2.80 9.35 4.64
C VAL A 152 3.92 10.29 4.19
N ASN A 153 3.60 11.30 3.37
CA ASN A 153 4.59 12.27 2.91
C ASN A 153 5.20 13.08 4.06
N ASP A 154 4.39 13.47 5.04
CA ASP A 154 4.86 14.17 6.24
C ASP A 154 5.79 13.28 7.09
N ALA A 155 5.45 12.00 7.24
CA ALA A 155 6.30 11.05 7.97
C ALA A 155 7.67 10.84 7.28
N VAL A 156 7.69 10.74 5.95
CA VAL A 156 8.93 10.64 5.17
C VAL A 156 9.79 11.89 5.34
N ARG A 157 9.17 13.07 5.31
CA ARG A 157 9.87 14.34 5.52
C ARG A 157 10.48 14.44 6.91
N PHE A 158 9.73 14.04 7.94
CA PHE A 158 10.23 14.01 9.32
C PHE A 158 11.43 13.06 9.47
N ALA A 159 11.37 11.87 8.86
CA ALA A 159 12.48 10.92 8.87
C ALA A 159 13.73 11.47 8.16
N SER A 160 13.55 12.16 7.02
CA SER A 160 14.65 12.81 6.30
C SER A 160 15.30 13.92 7.14
N ASP A 161 14.50 14.74 7.81
CA ASP A 161 15.01 15.82 8.66
C ASP A 161 15.73 15.27 9.91
N ALA A 162 15.26 14.16 10.47
CA ALA A 162 15.95 13.47 11.57
C ALA A 162 17.33 12.94 11.13
N ALA A 163 17.41 12.29 9.97
CA ALA A 163 18.67 11.80 9.42
C ALA A 163 19.68 12.94 9.15
N ALA A 164 19.21 14.09 8.66
CA ALA A 164 20.06 15.27 8.44
C ALA A 164 20.62 15.86 9.75
N ARG A 165 19.88 15.74 10.86
CA ARG A 165 20.37 16.17 12.19
C ARG A 165 21.42 15.22 12.76
N GLU A 166 21.30 13.92 12.53
CA GLU A 166 22.32 12.97 12.95
C GLU A 166 23.64 13.20 12.21
N ALA A 167 23.59 13.41 10.89
CA ALA A 167 24.78 13.71 10.09
C ALA A 167 25.50 14.99 10.53
N SER A 168 24.77 16.04 10.91
CA SER A 168 25.39 17.29 11.39
C SER A 168 26.00 17.17 12.80
N ASN A 169 25.46 16.31 13.67
CA ASN A 169 26.04 16.03 14.98
C ASN A 169 27.36 15.24 14.89
N GLU A 170 27.50 14.34 13.92
CA GLU A 170 28.76 13.61 13.70
C GLU A 170 29.90 14.53 13.24
N GLU A 171 29.60 15.52 12.40
CA GLU A 171 30.58 16.51 11.93
C GLU A 171 31.10 17.38 13.09
N TYR A 172 30.23 17.76 14.04
CA TYR A 172 30.64 18.52 15.23
C TYR A 172 31.53 17.69 16.18
N SER A 173 31.20 16.42 16.40
CA SER A 173 31.97 15.51 17.27
C SER A 173 33.40 15.27 16.74
N THR A 174 33.56 15.15 15.43
CA THR A 174 34.89 14.97 14.82
C THR A 174 35.75 16.23 14.81
N ALA A 175 35.14 17.42 14.81
CA ALA A 175 35.85 18.69 14.91
C ALA A 175 36.45 18.90 16.30
N GLU A 176 35.71 18.59 17.37
CA GLU A 176 36.16 18.76 18.76
C GLU A 176 37.36 17.87 19.11
N THR A 177 37.46 16.68 18.50
CA THR A 177 38.57 15.75 18.75
C THR A 177 39.90 16.23 18.14
N ARG A 178 39.90 17.12 17.14
CA ARG A 178 41.12 17.61 16.48
C ARG A 178 41.82 18.75 17.22
N GLU A 179 41.18 19.40 18.20
CA GLU A 179 41.76 20.56 18.91
C GLU A 179 42.62 20.18 20.13
N ILE A 180 42.63 18.91 20.57
CA ILE A 180 43.30 18.46 21.81
C ILE A 180 44.59 17.67 21.53
N THR A 181 45.32 18.02 20.46
CA THR A 181 46.69 17.51 20.26
C THR A 181 47.66 18.68 20.35
N PRO A 182 48.15 19.05 21.54
CA PRO A 182 49.22 20.02 21.65
C PRO A 182 50.53 19.42 21.12
N ASP A 183 51.20 20.17 20.24
CA ASP A 183 52.55 19.90 19.71
C ASP A 183 53.63 19.81 20.82
#